data_AF-A0A7T5EXK9-F1
#
_entry.id   AF-A0A7T5EXK9-F1
#
_cell.length_a   1.000
_cell.length_b   1.000
_cell.length_c   1.000
_cell.angle_alpha   90.00
_cell.angle_beta   90.00
_cell.angle_gamma   90.00
#
_symmetry.space_group_name_H-M   'P 1'
#
loop_
_entity.id
_entity.type
_entity.pdbx_description
1 polymer ?
#
loop_
_entity_poly.entity_id
_entity_poly.type
_entity_poly.pdbx_seq_one_letter_code
_entity_poly.pdbx_strand_id
1 'polypeptide(L)'
;MNVYQAVFGDGAKQEEFVSRNYQTAAKLAILDGIHMAEAINETEYENQIDWDKQPPLTGSRRDLRIMIGYAEGTEHKFYIDIRTMKAPMFMQHKDPGIPKHLSDHEMKLVDMYAQLIETGRYGNAEIVE
;
A
#
# COMPACT_ATOMS: atom_id res chain seq x y z
N MET A 1 -8.95 13.05 13.19
CA MET A 1 -8.84 11.59 12.95
C MET A 1 -8.36 11.39 11.53
N ASN A 2 -7.31 10.61 11.35
CA ASN A 2 -6.81 10.26 10.02
C ASN A 2 -7.56 9.03 9.52
N VAL A 3 -7.71 8.92 8.21
CA VAL A 3 -8.18 7.72 7.52
C VAL A 3 -7.10 7.32 6.54
N TYR A 4 -6.82 6.03 6.51
CA TYR A 4 -5.86 5.42 5.63
C TYR A 4 -6.59 4.59 4.59
N GLN A 5 -6.13 4.68 3.35
CA GLN A 5 -6.69 3.95 2.22
C GLN A 5 -5.55 3.53 1.31
N ALA A 6 -5.57 2.28 0.83
CA ALA A 6 -4.61 1.85 -0.17
C ALA A 6 -5.14 2.11 -1.57
N VAL A 7 -4.23 2.43 -2.47
CA VAL A 7 -4.49 2.64 -3.88
C VAL A 7 -3.51 1.78 -4.64
N PHE A 8 -4.01 0.83 -5.41
CA PHE A 8 -3.24 0.13 -6.40
C PHE A 8 -3.31 0.91 -7.70
N GLY A 9 -2.16 1.31 -8.22
CA GLY A 9 -2.05 1.94 -9.52
C GLY A 9 -1.59 0.95 -10.57
N ASP A 10 -2.36 0.85 -11.65
CA ASP A 10 -2.02 0.14 -12.86
C ASP A 10 -1.39 1.12 -13.84
N GLY A 11 -0.05 1.20 -13.88
CA GLY A 11 0.65 2.08 -14.80
C GLY A 11 0.51 1.70 -16.28
N ALA A 12 -0.03 0.52 -16.61
CA ALA A 12 -0.31 0.11 -17.98
C ALA A 12 -1.67 0.65 -18.44
N LYS A 13 -2.72 0.44 -17.62
CA LYS A 13 -4.10 0.84 -17.94
C LYS A 13 -4.43 2.27 -17.48
N GLN A 14 -3.54 2.92 -16.73
CA GLN A 14 -3.78 4.19 -16.02
C GLN A 14 -5.03 4.12 -15.11
N GLU A 15 -5.31 2.92 -14.58
CA GLU A 15 -6.42 2.67 -13.68
C GLU A 15 -5.95 2.68 -12.23
N GLU A 16 -6.78 3.23 -11.34
CA GLU A 16 -6.55 3.16 -9.91
C GLU A 16 -7.64 2.30 -9.27
N PHE A 17 -7.21 1.29 -8.52
CA PHE A 17 -8.08 0.48 -7.69
C PHE A 17 -7.91 0.92 -6.25
N VAL A 18 -9.03 1.26 -5.61
CA VAL A 18 -9.01 1.93 -4.31
C VAL A 18 -9.60 0.99 -3.27
N SER A 19 -8.85 0.78 -2.19
CA SER A 19 -9.25 -0.09 -1.09
C SER A 19 -10.23 0.59 -0.13
N ARG A 20 -10.60 -0.11 0.94
CA ARG A 20 -11.48 0.43 1.97
C ARG A 20 -10.78 1.49 2.82
N ASN A 21 -11.59 2.29 3.53
CA ASN A 21 -11.11 3.31 4.46
C ASN A 21 -10.88 2.72 5.87
N TYR A 22 -9.72 3.02 6.47
CA TYR A 22 -9.33 2.55 7.81
C TYR A 22 -9.08 3.72 8.77
N GLN A 23 -9.82 3.82 9.87
CA GLN A 23 -9.81 4.99 10.76
C GLN A 23 -8.64 5.08 11.74
N THR A 24 -7.95 3.98 12.06
CA THR A 24 -7.00 3.97 13.18
C THR A 24 -5.75 3.14 13.00
N ALA A 25 -5.60 2.47 11.86
CA ALA A 25 -4.42 1.64 11.62
C ALA A 25 -4.00 1.71 10.16
N ALA A 26 -2.93 2.45 9.90
CA ALA A 26 -2.30 2.47 8.58
C ALA A 26 -1.89 1.06 8.15
N LYS A 27 -1.51 0.22 9.11
CA LYS A 27 -1.23 -1.21 8.91
C LYS A 27 -2.38 -1.96 8.20
N LEU A 28 -3.64 -1.71 8.58
CA LEU A 28 -4.77 -2.41 7.95
C LEU A 28 -4.94 -1.98 6.48
N ALA A 29 -4.73 -0.69 6.19
CA ALA A 29 -4.76 -0.19 4.82
C ALA A 29 -3.63 -0.82 3.98
N ILE A 30 -2.42 -0.91 4.54
CA ILE A 30 -1.27 -1.54 3.88
C ILE A 30 -1.58 -3.01 3.55
N LEU A 31 -2.08 -3.79 4.52
CA LEU A 31 -2.44 -5.19 4.32
C LEU A 31 -3.53 -5.37 3.27
N ASP A 32 -4.59 -4.55 3.28
CA ASP A 32 -5.65 -4.59 2.26
C ASP A 32 -5.10 -4.24 0.86
N GLY A 33 -4.16 -3.28 0.79
CA GLY A 33 -3.46 -2.93 -0.44
C GLY A 33 -2.64 -4.07 -1.01
N ILE A 34 -1.85 -4.76 -0.18
CA ILE A 34 -1.06 -5.93 -0.59
C ILE A 34 -2.00 -7.05 -1.05
N HIS A 35 -3.05 -7.34 -0.28
CA HIS A 35 -4.04 -8.35 -0.65
C HIS A 35 -4.70 -8.05 -2.00
N MET A 36 -5.07 -6.78 -2.23
CA MET A 36 -5.63 -6.32 -3.50
C MET A 36 -4.64 -6.48 -4.65
N ALA A 37 -3.37 -6.15 -4.43
CA ALA A 37 -2.31 -6.31 -5.43
C ALA A 37 -2.07 -7.78 -5.79
N GLU A 38 -2.05 -8.68 -4.80
CA GLU A 38 -1.98 -10.14 -5.03
C GLU A 38 -3.19 -10.62 -5.84
N ALA A 39 -4.40 -10.21 -5.46
CA ALA A 39 -5.62 -10.60 -6.15
C ALA A 39 -5.63 -10.14 -7.61
N ILE A 40 -5.29 -8.87 -7.88
CA ILE A 40 -5.20 -8.32 -9.24
C ILE A 40 -4.11 -9.03 -10.04
N ASN A 41 -2.95 -9.27 -9.44
CA ASN A 41 -1.87 -10.00 -10.12
C ASN A 41 -2.33 -11.41 -10.50
N GLU A 42 -3.02 -12.11 -9.61
CA GLU A 42 -3.52 -13.47 -9.83
C GLU A 42 -4.63 -13.51 -10.90
N THR A 43 -5.57 -12.55 -10.90
CA THR A 43 -6.76 -12.60 -11.77
C THR A 43 -6.59 -11.90 -13.11
N GLU A 44 -5.85 -10.78 -13.18
CA GLU A 44 -5.75 -9.94 -14.37
C GLU A 44 -4.41 -10.09 -15.11
N TYR A 45 -3.36 -10.49 -14.39
CA TYR A 45 -1.98 -10.53 -14.90
C TYR A 45 -1.34 -11.91 -14.80
N GLU A 46 -2.10 -12.95 -14.42
CA GLU A 46 -1.64 -14.34 -14.37
C GLU A 46 -0.34 -14.55 -13.58
N ASN A 47 -0.13 -13.76 -12.51
CA ASN A 47 1.08 -13.73 -11.69
C ASN A 47 2.36 -13.24 -12.41
N GLN A 48 2.22 -12.43 -13.46
CA GLN A 48 3.35 -11.89 -14.23
C GLN A 48 3.92 -10.59 -13.66
N ILE A 49 3.31 -10.01 -12.62
CA ILE A 49 3.88 -8.84 -11.92
C ILE A 49 4.91 -9.31 -10.91
N ASP A 50 6.16 -8.91 -11.12
CA ASP A 50 7.24 -9.02 -10.14
C ASP A 50 7.25 -7.77 -9.26
N TRP A 51 7.00 -7.97 -7.96
CA TRP A 51 6.94 -6.89 -6.99
C TRP A 51 8.32 -6.62 -6.42
N ASP A 52 8.81 -5.39 -6.57
CA ASP A 52 9.96 -4.92 -5.82
C ASP A 52 9.60 -4.90 -4.33
N LYS A 53 10.28 -5.78 -3.59
CA LYS A 53 10.05 -6.01 -2.15
C LYS A 53 10.83 -5.03 -1.28
N GLN A 54 11.65 -4.16 -1.87
CA GLN A 54 12.39 -3.10 -1.18
C GLN A 54 12.31 -1.78 -1.97
N PRO A 55 11.11 -1.33 -2.32
CA PRO A 55 10.99 -0.12 -3.11
C PRO A 55 11.51 1.06 -2.28
N PRO A 56 12.10 2.07 -2.93
CA PRO A 56 12.44 3.30 -2.24
C PRO A 56 11.14 3.92 -1.69
N LEU A 57 11.12 4.15 -0.38
CA LEU A 57 10.12 4.99 0.28
C LEU A 57 10.06 6.33 -0.44
N THR A 58 9.01 6.56 -1.20
CA THR A 58 8.82 7.75 -2.02
C THR A 58 7.44 8.34 -1.75
N GLY A 59 7.35 9.67 -1.80
CA GLY A 59 6.11 10.40 -1.50
C GLY A 59 6.16 11.13 -0.18
N SER A 60 4.99 11.35 0.42
CA SER A 60 4.79 12.14 1.64
C SER A 60 3.97 11.37 2.66
N ARG A 61 3.81 11.90 3.88
CA ARG A 61 2.92 11.29 4.89
C ARG A 61 1.45 11.21 4.45
N ARG A 62 1.05 12.04 3.48
CA ARG A 62 -0.32 12.05 2.94
C ARG A 62 -0.53 11.05 1.82
N ASP A 63 0.54 10.67 1.14
CA ASP A 63 0.51 9.77 0.00
C ASP A 63 1.87 9.07 -0.08
N LEU A 64 1.95 7.89 0.52
CA LEU A 64 3.18 7.14 0.66
C LEU A 64 3.17 5.91 -0.25
N ARG A 65 4.13 5.84 -1.16
CA ARG A 65 4.35 4.65 -1.98
C ARG A 65 5.11 3.59 -1.19
N ILE A 66 4.52 2.40 -1.08
CA ILE A 66 5.04 1.30 -0.26
C ILE A 66 5.49 0.08 -1.08
N MET A 67 5.03 -0.03 -2.32
CA MET A 67 5.32 -1.14 -3.25
C MET A 67 5.37 -0.62 -4.68
N ILE A 68 6.31 -1.16 -5.46
CA ILE A 68 6.40 -0.97 -6.91
C ILE A 68 6.50 -2.37 -7.52
N GLY A 69 5.78 -2.64 -8.60
CA GLY A 69 5.89 -3.89 -9.35
C GLY A 69 6.11 -3.63 -10.83
N TYR A 70 6.62 -4.63 -11.53
CA TYR A 70 6.89 -4.58 -12.96
C TYR A 70 6.41 -5.87 -13.61
N ALA A 71 5.69 -5.76 -14.73
CA ALA A 71 5.36 -6.93 -15.53
C ALA A 71 6.54 -7.27 -16.47
N GLU A 72 6.94 -8.54 -16.50
CA GLU A 72 8.07 -9.01 -17.31
C GLU A 72 7.93 -8.58 -18.77
N GLY A 73 9.03 -8.07 -19.34
CA GLY A 73 9.06 -7.64 -20.74
C GLY A 73 8.32 -6.32 -21.04
N THR A 74 7.89 -5.57 -20.01
CA THR A 74 7.23 -4.27 -20.18
C THR A 74 7.90 -3.16 -19.36
N GLU A 75 7.71 -1.90 -19.75
CA GLU A 75 8.08 -0.74 -18.93
C GLU A 75 6.97 -0.35 -17.94
N HIS A 76 5.91 -1.17 -17.82
CA HIS A 76 4.74 -0.85 -17.02
C HIS A 76 5.04 -0.99 -15.53
N LYS A 77 4.73 0.08 -14.79
CA LYS A 77 4.95 0.17 -13.35
C LYS A 77 3.62 0.02 -12.63
N PHE A 78 3.54 -0.97 -11.77
CA PHE A 78 2.46 -1.12 -10.79
C PHE A 78 2.92 -0.50 -9.48
N TYR A 79 2.00 -0.01 -8.67
CA TYR A 79 2.35 0.54 -7.37
C TYR A 79 1.23 0.40 -6.35
N ILE A 80 1.60 0.43 -5.07
CA ILE A 80 0.67 0.57 -3.97
C ILE A 80 1.02 1.86 -3.22
N ASP A 81 0.08 2.78 -3.20
CA ASP A 81 0.15 4.04 -2.47
C ASP A 81 -0.82 4.01 -1.28
N ILE A 82 -0.39 4.53 -0.12
CA ILE A 82 -1.23 4.69 1.05
C ILE A 82 -1.58 6.16 1.20
N ARG A 83 -2.85 6.48 0.97
CA ARG A 83 -3.41 7.82 1.11
C ARG A 83 -3.89 8.05 2.53
N THR A 84 -3.43 9.14 3.13
CA THR A 84 -3.87 9.63 4.44
C THR A 84 -4.76 10.85 4.27
N MET A 85 -6.03 10.74 4.70
CA MET A 85 -7.03 11.78 4.61
C MET A 85 -7.54 12.18 5.98
N LYS A 86 -8.09 13.40 6.12
CA LYS A 86 -8.85 13.79 7.32
C LYS A 86 -10.30 13.32 7.18
N ALA A 87 -10.78 12.53 8.14
CA ALA A 87 -12.12 11.95 8.13
C ALA A 87 -13.22 12.95 8.57
N PRO A 88 -14.43 12.94 7.97
CA PRO A 88 -15.66 13.23 8.69
C PRO A 88 -16.03 12.06 9.62
N MET A 89 -16.83 12.36 10.65
CA MET A 89 -16.96 11.62 11.92
C MET A 89 -17.53 10.17 11.84
N PHE A 90 -17.90 9.66 10.67
CA PHE A 90 -18.56 8.34 10.52
C PHE A 90 -18.03 7.56 9.33
N MET A 91 -17.35 6.44 9.58
CA MET A 91 -17.06 5.40 8.58
C MET A 91 -17.16 4.01 9.20
N GLN A 92 -17.54 3.02 8.40
CA GLN A 92 -17.68 1.63 8.84
C GLN A 92 -16.32 1.00 9.10
N HIS A 93 -16.15 0.36 10.26
CA HIS A 93 -15.06 -0.58 10.49
C HIS A 93 -15.37 -1.86 9.71
N LYS A 94 -14.51 -2.18 8.74
CA LYS A 94 -14.50 -3.48 8.08
C LYS A 94 -13.12 -4.10 8.21
N ASP A 95 -13.08 -5.42 8.34
CA ASP A 95 -11.82 -6.16 8.38
C ASP A 95 -11.05 -6.00 7.06
N PRO A 96 -9.71 -5.88 7.11
CA PRO A 96 -8.90 -5.85 5.91
C PRO A 96 -8.89 -7.19 5.20
N GLY A 97 -8.61 -7.16 3.90
CA GLY A 97 -8.13 -8.33 3.17
C GLY A 97 -6.86 -8.87 3.83
N ILE A 98 -6.74 -10.20 3.85
CA ILE A 98 -5.59 -10.89 4.41
C ILE A 98 -4.69 -11.31 3.24
N PRO A 99 -3.47 -10.77 3.12
CA PRO A 99 -2.52 -11.22 2.10
C PRO A 99 -2.21 -12.71 2.28
N LYS A 100 -2.10 -13.43 1.17
CA LYS A 100 -1.79 -14.86 1.14
C LYS A 100 -0.28 -15.09 1.36
N HIS A 101 0.57 -14.20 0.85
CA HIS A 101 2.02 -14.38 0.84
C HIS A 101 2.73 -13.19 1.50
N LEU A 102 2.79 -13.21 2.83
CA LEU A 102 3.63 -12.30 3.61
C LEU A 102 4.66 -13.10 4.41
N SER A 103 5.93 -12.91 4.08
CA SER A 103 7.06 -13.38 4.89
C SER A 103 7.22 -12.53 6.16
N ASP A 104 7.95 -13.06 7.15
CA ASP A 104 8.32 -12.32 8.36
C ASP A 104 9.08 -11.02 8.06
N HIS A 105 9.87 -11.00 7.00
CA HIS A 105 10.59 -9.81 6.56
C HIS A 105 9.63 -8.76 6.00
N GLU A 106 8.70 -9.15 5.12
CA GLU A 106 7.70 -8.25 4.56
C GLU A 106 6.75 -7.72 5.65
N MET A 107 6.39 -8.53 6.65
CA MET A 107 5.59 -8.06 7.78
C MET A 107 6.31 -6.96 8.59
N LYS A 108 7.64 -7.04 8.76
CA LYS A 108 8.43 -5.96 9.40
C LYS A 108 8.41 -4.68 8.58
N LEU A 109 8.47 -4.79 7.25
CA LEU A 109 8.32 -3.62 6.36
C LEU A 109 6.93 -3.00 6.49
N VAL A 110 5.88 -3.81 6.58
CA VAL A 110 4.50 -3.34 6.84
C VAL A 110 4.43 -2.55 8.15
N ASP A 111 5.01 -3.08 9.23
CA ASP A 111 5.05 -2.39 10.54
C ASP A 111 5.82 -1.07 10.46
N MET A 112 6.96 -1.08 9.77
CA MET A 112 7.75 0.13 9.52
C MET A 112 6.94 1.19 8.74
N TYR A 113 6.29 0.81 7.64
CA TYR A 113 5.50 1.72 6.81
C TYR A 113 4.32 2.30 7.60
N ALA A 114 3.62 1.48 8.37
CA ALA A 114 2.53 1.93 9.22
C ALA A 114 3.00 3.00 10.20
N GLN A 115 4.13 2.75 10.88
CA GLN A 115 4.71 3.70 11.82
C GLN A 115 5.18 4.99 11.13
N LEU A 116 5.79 4.88 9.94
CA LEU A 116 6.22 6.04 9.15
C LEU A 116 5.03 6.93 8.75
N ILE A 117 3.93 6.35 8.30
CA ILE A 117 2.73 7.09 7.92
C ILE A 117 2.12 7.79 9.14
N GLU A 118 1.95 7.05 10.24
CA GLU A 118 1.28 7.53 11.45
C GLU A 118 2.10 8.60 12.17
N THR A 119 3.42 8.42 12.28
CA THR A 119 4.29 9.25 13.12
C THR A 119 5.21 10.17 12.33
N GLY A 120 5.42 9.90 11.04
CA GLY A 120 6.43 10.57 10.21
C GLY A 120 7.84 10.04 10.39
N ARG A 121 8.06 9.06 11.29
CA ARG A 121 9.41 8.61 11.69
C ARG A 121 9.48 7.10 11.91
N TYR A 122 10.59 6.49 11.51
CA TYR A 122 10.95 5.13 11.89
C TYR A 122 12.47 4.98 11.98
N GLY A 123 12.98 4.75 13.19
CA GLY A 123 14.43 4.79 13.43
C GLY A 123 15.03 6.13 13.00
N ASN A 124 16.00 6.09 12.08
CA ASN A 124 16.62 7.28 11.48
C ASN A 124 15.94 7.75 10.18
N ALA A 125 14.91 7.04 9.70
CA ALA A 125 14.17 7.44 8.50
C ALA A 125 13.08 8.45 8.88
N GLU A 126 13.05 9.57 8.16
CA GLU A 126 12.06 10.64 8.30
C GLU A 126 11.45 10.95 6.94
N ILE A 127 10.13 10.97 6.86
CA ILE A 127 9.41 11.43 5.67
C ILE A 127 9.10 12.91 5.89
N VAL A 128 9.74 13.75 5.10
CA VAL A 128 9.55 15.21 5.14
C VAL A 128 8.15 15.54 4.57
N GLU A 129 7.44 16.49 5.20
CA GLU A 129 6.11 16.93 4.77
C GLU A 129 6.10 17.60 3.39
#